data_AF-A0A3D3UL10-F1
#
_entry.id   AF-A0A3D3UL10-F1
#
_cell.length_a   1.000
_cell.length_b   1.000
_cell.length_c   1.000
_cell.angle_alpha   90.00
_cell.angle_beta   90.00
_cell.angle_gamma   90.00
#
_symmetry.space_group_name_H-M   'P 1'
#
loop_
_entity.id
_entity.type
_entity.pdbx_description
1 polymer ?
#
loop_
_entity_poly.entity_id
_entity_poly.type
_entity_poly.pdbx_seq_one_letter_code
_entity_poly.pdbx_strand_id
1 'polypeptide(L)'
;MDLQGREQLSDIPEAEEERQFVSTQCQGLIELVRIRATERAGRFSNAVRGIHTQDQEITAPKLPCPEIFREEYGDLLPYLLEHSVEIAGEVRRPGIYPVAEDMSLESMVAVAGGFSREADHGRIEINRFISDSANGAGGEVRQIIDLAKTAAAAVGVLPADRINVQAKFTNRDNGPILLAGEFRYPGVYDISRGTRLSEVIRRAGGLTDSAYPYGAIFTRQSARNDEKQALKRYRQEIQDALTFGITRGGDRGKAIADAAPFLSELITETEKAVPVGRIVVESDPTVLEIRPDLDPILQPGDQLFMPKRPSTVAVTGEVLNTGSFQFVSGASAKSYIDKAGGFQYSADKNKSFIVFPDGTARGLQFSAWRRSEVPVPPGSTIIVPRNIAPLDFLTVLPQLTTVLGQLALTTAALNAIVTDDN
;
A
#
# COMPACT_ATOMS: atom_id res chain seq x y z
N MET A 1 46.72 65.61 20.50
CA MET A 1 45.87 65.61 19.29
C MET A 1 44.58 64.93 19.70
N ASP A 2 43.49 65.70 19.65
CA ASP A 2 42.15 65.55 20.27
C ASP A 2 41.52 64.15 20.12
N LEU A 3 40.89 63.53 21.13
CA LEU A 3 39.77 63.90 22.03
C LEU A 3 38.37 63.97 21.37
N GLN A 4 37.59 62.93 21.70
CA GLN A 4 36.18 62.92 22.13
C GLN A 4 35.04 63.26 21.15
N GLY A 5 33.98 62.44 21.21
CA GLY A 5 32.62 62.80 20.79
C GLY A 5 31.70 61.59 20.60
N ARG A 6 30.98 61.20 21.67
CA ARG A 6 29.84 60.27 21.68
C ARG A 6 28.58 60.92 21.11
N GLU A 7 27.68 60.14 20.51
CA GLU A 7 26.24 60.17 20.82
C GLU A 7 25.53 58.87 20.38
N GLN A 8 24.67 58.36 21.27
CA GLN A 8 23.76 57.22 21.14
C GLN A 8 22.37 57.70 20.73
N LEU A 9 21.57 56.86 20.06
CA LEU A 9 20.10 56.66 20.21
C LEU A 9 19.68 55.62 19.14
N SER A 10 19.47 54.35 19.47
CA SER A 10 18.23 53.70 19.98
C SER A 10 17.11 53.54 18.94
N ASP A 11 16.51 52.35 19.00
CA ASP A 11 15.20 51.94 18.46
C ASP A 11 15.09 51.57 16.97
N ILE A 12 15.38 50.29 16.68
CA ILE A 12 14.74 49.55 15.58
C ILE A 12 13.51 48.85 16.18
N PRO A 13 12.28 49.26 15.86
CA PRO A 13 11.10 48.51 16.24
C PRO A 13 10.94 47.27 15.36
N GLU A 14 10.68 46.14 16.01
CA GLU A 14 10.02 44.98 15.42
C GLU A 14 8.62 45.38 14.92
N ALA A 15 8.35 45.12 13.65
CA ALA A 15 7.02 44.87 13.08
C ALA A 15 7.28 44.16 11.73
N GLU A 16 7.07 42.85 11.61
CA GLU A 16 5.74 42.28 11.34
C GLU A 16 4.91 43.16 10.39
N GLU A 17 5.35 43.30 9.14
CA GLU A 17 4.43 43.66 8.06
C GLU A 17 5.02 43.26 6.69
N GLU A 18 4.13 42.99 5.73
CA GLU A 18 4.36 42.46 4.37
C GLU A 18 4.39 40.92 4.17
N ARG A 19 3.65 40.17 5.00
CA ARG A 19 2.94 38.96 4.50
C ARG A 19 1.53 39.32 4.04
N GLN A 20 1.42 40.20 3.05
CA GLN A 20 0.11 40.60 2.52
C GLN A 20 0.16 40.94 1.03
N PHE A 21 0.43 39.93 0.20
CA PHE A 21 0.00 39.91 -1.20
C PHE A 21 -0.77 38.62 -1.47
N VAL A 22 -1.93 38.50 -0.81
CA VAL A 22 -2.98 37.52 -1.14
C VAL A 22 -4.18 38.30 -1.67
N SER A 23 -4.63 37.93 -2.87
CA SER A 23 -5.85 38.38 -3.55
C SER A 23 -5.84 39.76 -4.23
N THR A 24 -5.00 39.93 -5.26
CA THR A 24 -5.61 40.44 -6.50
C THR A 24 -6.49 39.32 -7.05
N GLN A 25 -7.78 39.52 -6.86
CA GLN A 25 -8.85 38.62 -7.27
C GLN A 25 -8.64 38.15 -8.71
N CYS A 26 -8.47 36.85 -8.91
CA CYS A 26 -8.42 36.29 -10.26
C CYS A 26 -9.84 36.39 -10.85
N GLN A 27 -10.11 37.45 -11.61
CA GLN A 27 -11.46 37.73 -12.12
C GLN A 27 -12.01 36.54 -12.91
N GLY A 28 -11.16 35.82 -13.65
CA GLY A 28 -11.61 34.61 -14.34
C GLY A 28 -12.10 33.48 -13.42
N LEU A 29 -11.52 33.31 -12.23
CA LEU A 29 -12.05 32.36 -11.24
C LEU A 29 -13.36 32.86 -10.63
N ILE A 30 -13.50 34.18 -10.44
CA ILE A 30 -14.74 34.78 -9.93
C ILE A 30 -15.89 34.58 -10.93
N GLU A 31 -15.65 34.85 -12.21
CA GLU A 31 -16.65 34.66 -13.26
C GLU A 31 -17.03 33.18 -13.42
N LEU A 32 -16.05 32.28 -13.35
CA LEU A 32 -16.32 30.83 -13.35
C LEU A 32 -17.25 30.41 -12.19
N VAL A 33 -16.98 30.93 -10.98
CA VAL A 33 -17.80 30.64 -9.79
C VAL A 33 -19.20 31.23 -9.94
N ARG A 34 -19.33 32.45 -10.48
CA ARG A 34 -20.63 33.07 -10.77
C ARG A 34 -21.46 32.22 -11.73
N ILE A 35 -20.88 31.81 -12.87
CA ILE A 35 -21.57 30.99 -13.88
C ILE A 35 -21.97 29.63 -13.28
N ARG A 36 -21.09 28.99 -12.50
CA ARG A 36 -21.43 27.73 -11.81
C ARG A 36 -22.58 27.88 -10.81
N ALA A 37 -22.67 29.02 -10.13
CA ALA A 37 -23.72 29.28 -9.15
C ALA A 37 -25.09 29.54 -9.80
N THR A 38 -25.13 30.04 -11.04
CA THR A 38 -26.36 30.40 -11.75
C THR A 38 -26.83 29.32 -12.74
N GLU A 39 -25.95 28.42 -13.20
CA GLU A 39 -26.25 27.44 -14.25
C GLU A 39 -26.09 25.98 -13.84
N ARG A 40 -26.68 25.07 -14.62
CA ARG A 40 -26.62 23.62 -14.36
C ARG A 40 -25.18 23.11 -14.46
N ALA A 41 -24.82 22.18 -13.57
CA ALA A 41 -23.49 21.58 -13.40
C ALA A 41 -22.85 20.89 -14.65
N GLY A 42 -23.51 20.91 -15.80
CA GLY A 42 -23.04 20.27 -17.04
C GLY A 42 -22.22 21.17 -17.98
N ARG A 43 -22.28 22.50 -17.85
CA ARG A 43 -21.67 23.46 -18.80
C ARG A 43 -20.15 23.29 -18.97
N PHE A 44 -19.45 22.98 -17.89
CA PHE A 44 -17.99 22.76 -17.86
C PHE A 44 -17.61 21.30 -17.60
N SER A 45 -18.43 20.34 -18.04
CA SER A 45 -18.25 18.92 -17.71
C SER A 45 -16.88 18.34 -18.11
N ASN A 46 -16.28 18.84 -19.20
CA ASN A 46 -14.92 18.45 -19.61
C ASN A 46 -13.83 19.00 -18.67
N ALA A 47 -13.98 20.24 -18.21
CA ALA A 47 -13.12 20.86 -17.21
C ALA A 47 -13.10 20.06 -15.90
N VAL A 48 -14.27 19.64 -15.43
CA VAL A 48 -14.42 18.92 -14.17
C VAL A 48 -13.89 17.49 -14.28
N ARG A 49 -14.10 16.81 -15.41
CA ARG A 49 -13.70 15.40 -15.59
C ARG A 49 -12.22 15.22 -15.90
N GLY A 50 -11.58 16.14 -16.62
CA GLY A 50 -10.14 16.08 -16.89
C GLY A 50 -9.26 16.18 -15.63
N ILE A 51 -9.78 16.78 -14.55
CA ILE A 51 -9.10 16.91 -13.26
C ILE A 51 -9.23 15.62 -12.41
N HIS A 52 -10.20 14.75 -12.69
CA HIS A 52 -10.51 13.56 -11.88
C HIS A 52 -9.61 12.33 -12.13
N THR A 53 -8.41 12.51 -12.67
CA THR A 53 -7.44 11.41 -12.79
C THR A 53 -6.63 11.27 -11.51
N GLN A 54 -7.06 10.31 -10.68
CA GLN A 54 -6.46 9.79 -9.43
C GLN A 54 -6.70 10.64 -8.17
N ASP A 55 -7.22 9.98 -7.13
CA ASP A 55 -7.32 10.43 -5.73
C ASP A 55 -5.94 10.68 -5.09
N GLN A 56 -5.07 11.43 -5.76
CA GLN A 56 -3.94 12.07 -5.10
C GLN A 56 -4.45 13.42 -4.61
N GLU A 57 -4.32 13.67 -3.30
CA GLU A 57 -4.42 15.03 -2.77
C GLU A 57 -3.46 15.91 -3.57
N ILE A 58 -3.99 16.63 -4.56
CA ILE A 58 -3.22 17.59 -5.34
C ILE A 58 -2.88 18.71 -4.35
N THR A 59 -1.70 18.62 -3.74
CA THR A 59 -1.05 19.76 -3.11
C THR A 59 -0.58 20.66 -4.24
N ALA A 60 -1.54 21.27 -4.93
CA ALA A 60 -1.27 22.24 -5.98
C ALA A 60 -0.56 23.43 -5.31
N PRO A 61 0.65 23.81 -5.75
CA PRO A 61 1.25 25.04 -5.27
C PRO A 61 0.29 26.20 -5.53
N LYS A 62 0.17 27.11 -4.56
CA LYS A 62 -0.62 28.35 -4.72
C LYS A 62 0.06 29.23 -5.78
N LEU A 63 -0.26 28.96 -7.05
CA LEU A 63 0.27 29.70 -8.19
C LEU A 63 -0.44 31.06 -8.29
N PRO A 64 0.30 32.14 -8.64
CA PRO A 64 -0.30 33.45 -8.87
C PRO A 64 -1.23 33.41 -10.10
N CYS A 65 -2.27 34.24 -10.11
CA CYS A 65 -3.20 34.33 -11.24
C CYS A 65 -2.45 34.84 -12.50
N PRO A 66 -2.46 34.08 -13.61
CA PRO A 66 -1.86 34.51 -14.88
C PRO A 66 -2.43 35.85 -15.37
N GLU A 67 -1.61 36.65 -16.05
CA GLU A 67 -2.00 37.98 -16.57
C GLU A 67 -3.27 37.96 -17.40
N ILE A 68 -3.42 36.93 -18.23
CA ILE A 68 -4.54 36.73 -19.14
C ILE A 68 -5.88 36.46 -18.42
N PHE A 69 -5.89 36.21 -17.11
CA PHE A 69 -7.11 35.96 -16.33
C PHE A 69 -7.36 37.04 -15.25
N ARG A 70 -6.61 38.14 -15.30
CA ARG A 70 -6.85 39.33 -14.47
C ARG A 70 -7.97 40.19 -15.07
N GLU A 71 -8.20 41.35 -14.47
CA GLU A 71 -9.38 42.21 -14.70
C GLU A 71 -9.72 42.50 -16.16
N GLU A 72 -8.73 42.65 -17.03
CA GLU A 72 -8.96 42.99 -18.44
C GLU A 72 -9.63 41.86 -19.25
N TYR A 73 -9.45 40.60 -18.83
CA TYR A 73 -9.90 39.41 -19.56
C TYR A 73 -10.52 38.35 -18.62
N GLY A 74 -11.25 38.78 -17.60
CA GLY A 74 -11.88 37.87 -16.62
C GLY A 74 -12.74 36.78 -17.29
N ASP A 75 -13.56 37.15 -18.27
CA ASP A 75 -14.48 36.22 -18.97
C ASP A 75 -13.77 35.17 -19.83
N LEU A 76 -12.47 35.34 -20.06
CA LEU A 76 -11.70 34.49 -20.96
C LEU A 76 -11.52 33.08 -20.38
N LEU A 77 -11.41 32.92 -19.06
CA LEU A 77 -11.27 31.59 -18.45
C LEU A 77 -12.52 30.71 -18.66
N PRO A 78 -13.75 31.16 -18.31
CA PRO A 78 -14.97 30.43 -18.64
C PRO A 78 -15.10 30.13 -20.14
N TYR A 79 -14.82 31.12 -20.99
CA TYR A 79 -14.89 30.95 -22.44
C TYR A 79 -13.95 29.86 -22.95
N LEU A 80 -12.69 29.85 -22.51
CA LEU A 80 -11.72 28.81 -22.90
C LEU A 80 -12.13 27.43 -22.39
N LEU A 81 -12.73 27.32 -21.21
CA LEU A 81 -13.20 26.04 -20.67
C LEU A 81 -14.40 25.49 -21.45
N GLU A 82 -15.29 26.35 -21.91
CA GLU A 82 -16.38 25.97 -22.84
C GLU A 82 -15.86 25.56 -24.21
N HIS A 83 -14.88 26.30 -24.72
CA HIS A 83 -14.27 26.06 -26.03
C HIS A 83 -13.01 25.22 -25.90
N SER A 84 -13.12 24.10 -25.18
CA SER A 84 -12.01 23.18 -24.99
C SER A 84 -12.37 21.75 -25.37
N VAL A 85 -11.32 21.01 -25.73
CA VAL A 85 -11.34 19.58 -25.97
C VAL A 85 -10.51 18.88 -24.90
N GLU A 86 -11.07 17.82 -24.32
CA GLU A 86 -10.34 16.94 -23.41
C GLU A 86 -9.59 15.88 -24.23
N ILE A 87 -8.27 15.81 -24.09
CA ILE A 87 -7.45 14.72 -24.66
C ILE A 87 -6.93 13.86 -23.52
N ALA A 88 -7.36 12.61 -23.48
CA ALA A 88 -7.02 11.64 -22.45
C ALA A 88 -6.37 10.38 -23.06
N GLY A 89 -5.69 9.62 -22.20
CA GLY A 89 -5.06 8.34 -22.55
C GLY A 89 -3.62 8.50 -23.06
N GLU A 90 -3.25 7.69 -24.07
CA GLU A 90 -1.88 7.52 -24.57
C GLU A 90 -1.38 8.66 -25.48
N VAL A 91 -1.36 9.86 -24.92
CA VAL A 91 -0.71 11.05 -25.50
C VAL A 91 0.38 11.54 -24.55
N ARG A 92 1.37 12.28 -25.06
CA ARG A 92 2.50 12.72 -24.21
C ARG A 92 2.08 13.68 -23.11
N ARG A 93 1.05 14.50 -23.36
CA ARG A 93 0.50 15.46 -22.41
C ARG A 93 -1.02 15.35 -22.41
N PRO A 94 -1.62 14.47 -21.59
CA PRO A 94 -3.06 14.45 -21.38
C PRO A 94 -3.50 15.76 -20.72
N GLY A 95 -4.68 16.24 -21.07
CA GLY A 95 -5.20 17.49 -20.52
C GLY A 95 -6.28 18.11 -21.36
N ILE A 96 -6.59 19.34 -21.00
CA ILE A 96 -7.66 20.13 -21.62
C ILE A 96 -7.01 21.22 -22.45
N TYR A 97 -7.42 21.31 -23.71
CA TYR A 97 -6.84 22.19 -24.69
C TYR A 97 -7.92 23.11 -25.25
N PRO A 98 -7.78 24.44 -25.11
CA PRO A 98 -8.66 25.38 -25.78
C PRO A 98 -8.53 25.25 -27.29
N VAL A 99 -9.65 25.32 -28.01
CA VAL A 99 -9.72 25.14 -29.47
C VAL A 99 -10.49 26.28 -30.11
N ALA A 100 -10.09 26.63 -31.34
CA ALA A 100 -10.90 27.44 -32.23
C ALA A 100 -11.95 26.57 -32.93
N GLU A 101 -12.91 27.21 -33.61
CA GLU A 101 -13.86 26.51 -34.49
C GLU A 101 -13.09 25.78 -35.61
N ASP A 102 -13.48 24.54 -35.91
CA ASP A 102 -12.93 23.66 -36.96
C ASP A 102 -11.47 23.18 -36.80
N MET A 103 -11.15 22.56 -35.67
CA MET A 103 -9.84 21.93 -35.44
C MET A 103 -9.80 20.47 -35.93
N SER A 104 -8.63 19.98 -36.36
CA SER A 104 -8.45 18.56 -36.72
C SER A 104 -7.86 17.74 -35.56
N LEU A 105 -8.14 16.43 -35.56
CA LEU A 105 -7.55 15.48 -34.61
C LEU A 105 -6.01 15.50 -34.66
N GLU A 106 -5.43 15.70 -35.86
CA GLU A 106 -3.97 15.83 -36.02
C GLU A 106 -3.41 17.01 -35.24
N SER A 107 -4.00 18.19 -35.37
CA SER A 107 -3.59 19.40 -34.64
C SER A 107 -3.71 19.20 -33.14
N MET A 108 -4.81 18.60 -32.69
CA MET A 108 -5.04 18.31 -31.27
C MET A 108 -3.97 17.39 -30.69
N VAL A 109 -3.66 16.29 -31.39
CA VAL A 109 -2.62 15.36 -30.97
C VAL A 109 -1.24 16.01 -31.01
N ALA A 110 -0.95 16.85 -32.01
CA ALA A 110 0.31 17.58 -32.10
C ALA A 110 0.53 18.51 -30.90
N VAL A 111 -0.49 19.27 -30.49
CA VAL A 111 -0.44 20.15 -29.32
C VAL A 111 -0.28 19.35 -28.01
N ALA A 112 -0.89 18.16 -27.92
CA ALA A 112 -0.68 17.22 -26.83
C ALA A 112 0.73 16.58 -26.82
N GLY A 113 1.63 17.00 -27.71
CA GLY A 113 2.99 16.50 -27.84
C GLY A 113 3.10 15.20 -28.64
N GLY A 114 2.06 14.80 -29.37
CA GLY A 114 1.98 13.56 -30.12
C GLY A 114 1.49 12.37 -29.30
N PHE A 115 1.30 11.24 -29.99
CA PHE A 115 0.98 9.96 -29.36
C PHE A 115 2.14 9.43 -28.50
N SER A 116 1.81 8.68 -27.46
CA SER A 116 2.78 7.84 -26.75
C SER A 116 3.22 6.67 -27.65
N ARG A 117 4.28 5.94 -27.27
CA ARG A 117 4.71 4.72 -28.00
C ARG A 117 3.68 3.60 -27.91
N GLU A 118 2.85 3.64 -26.88
CA GLU A 118 1.86 2.62 -26.56
C GLU A 118 0.49 2.97 -27.12
N ALA A 119 0.29 4.12 -27.76
CA ALA A 119 -1.00 4.52 -28.31
C ALA A 119 -1.54 3.56 -29.38
N ASP A 120 -2.81 3.19 -29.29
CA ASP A 120 -3.57 2.46 -30.30
C ASP A 120 -4.13 3.43 -31.36
N HIS A 121 -3.48 3.45 -32.53
CA HIS A 121 -3.90 4.29 -33.64
C HIS A 121 -5.15 3.74 -34.35
N GLY A 122 -5.50 2.47 -34.13
CA GLY A 122 -6.67 1.82 -34.75
C GLY A 122 -7.97 2.07 -34.00
N ARG A 123 -7.91 2.64 -32.79
CA ARG A 123 -9.07 2.83 -31.93
C ARG A 123 -8.98 4.11 -31.10
N ILE A 124 -9.13 5.24 -31.76
CA ILE A 124 -9.28 6.55 -31.10
C ILE A 124 -10.76 6.83 -30.93
N GLU A 125 -11.18 7.14 -29.70
CA GLU A 125 -12.59 7.34 -29.38
C GLU A 125 -12.85 8.83 -29.19
N ILE A 126 -13.78 9.38 -29.97
CA ILE A 126 -14.24 10.75 -29.86
C ILE A 126 -15.67 10.71 -29.34
N ASN A 127 -15.87 11.19 -28.12
CA ASN A 127 -17.18 11.36 -27.53
C ASN A 127 -17.62 12.80 -27.73
N ARG A 128 -18.70 12.98 -28.48
CA ARG A 128 -19.31 14.28 -28.78
C ARG A 128 -20.67 14.39 -28.14
N PHE A 129 -20.91 15.47 -27.42
CA PHE A 129 -22.25 15.81 -26.97
C PHE A 129 -23.00 16.48 -28.11
N ILE A 130 -24.14 15.92 -28.51
CA ILE A 130 -25.03 16.50 -29.51
C ILE A 130 -26.30 16.96 -28.80
N SER A 131 -26.63 18.25 -28.91
CA SER A 131 -27.96 18.73 -28.56
C SER A 131 -28.87 18.59 -29.78
N ASP A 132 -29.89 17.72 -29.71
CA ASP A 132 -30.91 17.69 -30.74
C ASP A 132 -31.86 18.87 -30.54
N SER A 133 -31.64 19.94 -31.31
CA SER A 133 -32.42 21.18 -31.23
C SER A 133 -33.91 20.98 -31.52
N ALA A 134 -34.32 19.85 -32.13
CA ALA A 134 -35.72 19.60 -32.46
C ALA A 134 -36.56 19.13 -31.25
N ASN A 135 -35.97 18.44 -30.27
CA ASN A 135 -36.69 17.81 -29.16
C ASN A 135 -36.17 18.19 -27.77
N GLY A 136 -35.14 19.05 -27.67
CA GLY A 136 -34.53 19.43 -26.40
C GLY A 136 -33.83 18.28 -25.67
N ALA A 137 -33.62 17.15 -26.35
CA ALA A 137 -32.89 15.99 -25.83
C ALA A 137 -31.41 16.10 -26.22
N GLY A 138 -30.52 16.05 -25.22
CA GLY A 138 -29.08 15.91 -25.43
C GLY A 138 -28.71 14.43 -25.50
N GLY A 139 -27.89 14.06 -26.49
CA GLY A 139 -27.33 12.73 -26.66
C GLY A 139 -25.80 12.76 -26.71
N GLU A 140 -25.16 11.65 -26.36
CA GLU A 140 -23.71 11.47 -26.55
C GLU A 140 -23.51 10.55 -27.75
N VAL A 141 -22.75 11.01 -28.75
CA VAL A 141 -22.34 10.21 -29.90
C VAL A 141 -20.88 9.85 -29.73
N ARG A 142 -20.61 8.54 -29.68
CA ARG A 142 -19.26 7.99 -29.68
C ARG A 142 -18.87 7.62 -31.10
N GLN A 143 -17.82 8.25 -31.60
CA GLN A 143 -17.18 7.92 -32.86
C GLN A 143 -15.87 7.20 -32.60
N ILE A 144 -15.64 6.08 -33.28
CA ILE A 144 -14.36 5.35 -33.22
C ILE A 144 -13.64 5.61 -34.54
N ILE A 145 -12.43 6.15 -34.44
CA ILE A 145 -11.55 6.48 -35.55
C ILE A 145 -10.41 5.47 -35.60
N ASP A 146 -10.22 4.91 -36.80
CA ASP A 146 -9.06 4.08 -37.15
C ASP A 146 -8.16 4.89 -38.08
N LEU A 147 -7.01 5.33 -37.58
CA LEU A 147 -6.07 6.16 -38.33
C LEU A 147 -5.40 5.43 -39.50
N ALA A 148 -5.54 4.10 -39.58
CA ALA A 148 -5.11 3.35 -40.77
C ALA A 148 -6.08 3.51 -41.94
N LYS A 149 -7.33 3.91 -41.68
CA LYS A 149 -8.40 4.08 -42.69
C LYS A 149 -8.77 5.53 -42.93
N THR A 150 -8.68 6.37 -41.91
CA THR A 150 -9.05 7.78 -41.97
C THR A 150 -7.86 8.62 -41.54
N ALA A 151 -7.40 9.54 -42.40
CA ALA A 151 -6.32 10.46 -42.03
C ALA A 151 -6.74 11.33 -40.84
N ALA A 152 -5.86 11.49 -39.85
CA ALA A 152 -6.13 12.33 -38.68
C ALA A 152 -6.50 13.78 -39.04
N ALA A 153 -5.91 14.31 -40.13
CA ALA A 153 -6.23 15.62 -40.68
C ALA A 153 -7.70 15.77 -41.12
N ALA A 154 -8.34 14.67 -41.54
CA ALA A 154 -9.71 14.66 -42.05
C ALA A 154 -10.77 14.51 -40.94
N VAL A 155 -10.33 14.30 -39.69
CA VAL A 155 -11.23 14.14 -38.55
C VAL A 155 -11.40 15.49 -37.85
N GLY A 156 -12.56 16.11 -38.05
CA GLY A 156 -12.93 17.36 -37.38
C GLY A 156 -13.32 17.14 -35.91
N VAL A 157 -12.73 17.95 -35.05
CA VAL A 157 -12.97 18.00 -33.61
C VAL A 157 -13.67 19.32 -33.28
N LEU A 158 -14.74 19.24 -32.50
CA LEU A 158 -15.54 20.38 -32.09
C LEU A 158 -15.26 20.73 -30.63
N PRO A 159 -15.52 21.99 -30.23
CA PRO A 159 -15.62 22.37 -28.82
C PRO A 159 -16.47 21.37 -28.03
N ALA A 160 -16.03 21.08 -26.82
CA ALA A 160 -16.62 20.10 -25.91
C ALA A 160 -16.48 18.61 -26.29
N ASP A 161 -15.77 18.27 -27.37
CA ASP A 161 -15.41 16.88 -27.65
C ASP A 161 -14.43 16.31 -26.60
N ARG A 162 -14.52 15.00 -26.38
CA ARG A 162 -13.55 14.23 -25.61
C ARG A 162 -12.87 13.22 -26.50
N ILE A 163 -11.56 13.36 -26.64
CA ILE A 163 -10.69 12.44 -27.39
C ILE A 163 -10.02 11.51 -26.38
N ASN A 164 -10.31 10.22 -26.47
CA ASN A 164 -9.66 9.20 -25.68
C ASN A 164 -8.81 8.30 -26.58
N VAL A 165 -7.50 8.37 -26.38
CA VAL A 165 -6.53 7.54 -27.09
C VAL A 165 -6.21 6.34 -26.23
N GLN A 166 -6.71 5.16 -26.61
CA GLN A 166 -6.45 3.95 -25.84
C GLN A 166 -5.00 3.50 -25.99
N ALA A 167 -4.48 2.80 -25.00
CA ALA A 167 -3.26 2.03 -25.18
C ALA A 167 -3.52 0.83 -26.10
N LYS A 168 -2.53 0.52 -26.94
CA LYS A 168 -2.44 -0.73 -27.68
C LYS A 168 -2.69 -1.83 -26.69
N PHE A 169 -3.70 -2.63 -26.99
CA PHE A 169 -3.93 -3.84 -26.25
C PHE A 169 -2.67 -4.71 -26.35
N THR A 170 -1.89 -4.68 -25.28
CA THR A 170 -0.78 -5.59 -25.09
C THR A 170 -1.17 -6.45 -23.91
N ASN A 171 -1.03 -7.77 -24.04
CA ASN A 171 -1.16 -8.73 -22.92
C ASN A 171 0.00 -8.56 -21.92
N ARG A 172 0.36 -7.33 -21.61
CA ARG A 172 1.60 -6.93 -20.98
C ARG A 172 1.24 -5.99 -19.85
N ASP A 173 0.66 -6.57 -18.80
CA ASP A 173 1.03 -6.11 -17.47
C ASP A 173 2.51 -6.45 -17.33
N ASN A 174 3.36 -5.59 -17.89
CA ASN A 174 4.79 -5.74 -17.81
C ASN A 174 5.21 -5.22 -16.45
N GLY A 175 6.00 -5.99 -15.75
CA GLY A 175 6.55 -5.55 -14.49
C GLY A 175 7.80 -6.32 -14.14
N PRO A 176 8.67 -5.72 -13.32
CA PRO A 176 9.80 -6.42 -12.79
C PRO A 176 9.35 -7.38 -11.68
N ILE A 177 9.98 -8.54 -11.61
CA ILE A 177 10.08 -9.33 -10.38
C ILE A 177 11.53 -9.32 -9.89
N LEU A 178 11.72 -9.53 -8.60
CA LEU A 178 13.06 -9.65 -8.01
C LEU A 178 13.36 -11.11 -7.65
N LEU A 179 14.44 -11.65 -8.20
CA LEU A 179 15.02 -12.92 -7.78
C LEU A 179 16.28 -12.67 -6.94
N ALA A 180 16.30 -13.19 -5.72
CA ALA A 180 17.41 -13.00 -4.78
C ALA A 180 17.85 -14.33 -4.14
N GLY A 181 19.12 -14.43 -3.77
CA GLY A 181 19.68 -15.63 -3.14
C GLY A 181 20.24 -16.63 -4.15
N GLU A 182 19.99 -17.92 -3.91
CA GLU A 182 20.62 -19.07 -4.59
C GLU A 182 20.06 -19.38 -5.99
N PHE A 183 20.04 -18.35 -6.83
CA PHE A 183 19.87 -18.46 -8.28
C PHE A 183 21.24 -18.45 -8.96
N ARG A 184 21.37 -19.04 -10.17
CA ARG A 184 22.63 -18.90 -10.92
C ARG A 184 22.89 -17.46 -11.32
N TYR A 185 21.83 -16.75 -11.71
CA TYR A 185 21.86 -15.33 -12.05
C TYR A 185 20.75 -14.61 -11.27
N PRO A 186 20.98 -14.17 -10.01
CA PRO A 186 20.02 -13.35 -9.29
C PRO A 186 19.91 -11.96 -9.90
N GLY A 187 18.73 -11.34 -9.83
CA GLY A 187 18.50 -10.03 -10.43
C GLY A 187 17.02 -9.73 -10.65
N VAL A 188 16.78 -8.63 -11.37
CA VAL A 188 15.43 -8.20 -11.75
C VAL A 188 15.10 -8.75 -13.12
N TYR A 189 13.90 -9.35 -13.24
CA TYR A 189 13.42 -9.95 -14.47
C TYR A 189 12.09 -9.33 -14.87
N ASP A 190 12.00 -8.84 -16.10
CA ASP A 190 10.72 -8.41 -16.65
C ASP A 190 9.84 -9.62 -16.94
N ILE A 191 8.61 -9.56 -16.47
CA ILE A 191 7.54 -10.53 -16.74
C ILE A 191 6.45 -9.89 -17.60
N SER A 192 5.66 -10.72 -18.27
CA SER A 192 4.45 -10.32 -18.97
C SER A 192 3.24 -11.05 -18.39
N ARG A 193 2.02 -10.71 -18.84
CA ARG A 193 0.81 -11.37 -18.34
C ARG A 193 0.88 -12.87 -18.65
N GLY A 194 0.69 -13.69 -17.62
CA GLY A 194 0.72 -15.15 -17.74
C GLY A 194 2.10 -15.78 -17.61
N THR A 195 3.16 -14.99 -17.43
CA THR A 195 4.49 -15.52 -17.08
C THR A 195 4.41 -16.30 -15.76
N ARG A 196 4.98 -17.50 -15.77
CA ARG A 196 4.97 -18.42 -14.64
C ARG A 196 6.30 -18.41 -13.88
N LEU A 197 6.29 -18.90 -12.65
CA LEU A 197 7.48 -18.94 -11.82
C LEU A 197 8.59 -19.82 -12.43
N SER A 198 8.25 -21.01 -12.92
CA SER A 198 9.22 -21.93 -13.53
C SER A 198 9.98 -21.31 -14.72
N GLU A 199 9.30 -20.48 -15.52
CA GLU A 199 9.86 -19.78 -16.66
C GLU A 199 10.96 -18.80 -16.22
N VAL A 200 10.70 -18.01 -15.16
CA VAL A 200 11.66 -17.01 -14.69
C VAL A 200 12.84 -17.67 -13.97
N ILE A 201 12.61 -18.74 -13.23
CA ILE A 201 13.70 -19.57 -12.66
C ILE A 201 14.62 -20.08 -13.78
N ARG A 202 14.06 -20.53 -14.90
CA ARG A 202 14.84 -21.00 -16.05
C ARG A 202 15.64 -19.88 -16.72
N ARG A 203 15.03 -18.69 -16.87
CA ARG A 203 15.70 -17.48 -17.38
C ARG A 203 16.85 -17.03 -16.45
N ALA A 204 16.75 -17.29 -15.16
CA ALA A 204 17.82 -17.09 -14.19
C ALA A 204 18.92 -18.17 -14.22
N GLY A 205 18.89 -19.07 -15.21
CA GLY A 205 19.83 -20.19 -15.35
C GLY A 205 19.54 -21.35 -14.40
N GLY A 206 18.38 -21.35 -13.73
CA GLY A 206 18.04 -22.31 -12.69
C GLY A 206 18.62 -21.97 -11.32
N LEU A 207 18.54 -22.95 -10.43
CA LEU A 207 19.02 -22.83 -9.05
C LEU A 207 20.48 -23.30 -8.93
N THR A 208 21.17 -22.86 -7.88
CA THR A 208 22.50 -23.40 -7.53
C THR A 208 22.36 -24.76 -6.83
N ASP A 209 23.46 -25.52 -6.74
CA ASP A 209 23.46 -26.82 -6.05
C ASP A 209 23.23 -26.70 -4.52
N SER A 210 23.43 -25.50 -3.97
CA SER A 210 23.20 -25.18 -2.56
C SER A 210 21.81 -24.61 -2.29
N ALA A 211 21.00 -24.38 -3.32
CA ALA A 211 19.67 -23.80 -3.19
C ALA A 211 18.73 -24.70 -2.40
N TYR A 212 17.76 -24.07 -1.73
CA TYR A 212 16.74 -24.78 -0.97
C TYR A 212 15.33 -24.34 -1.32
N PRO A 213 14.73 -24.95 -2.36
CA PRO A 213 13.38 -24.61 -2.83
C PRO A 213 12.32 -24.69 -1.73
N TYR A 214 12.39 -25.71 -0.88
CA TYR A 214 11.42 -25.86 0.21
C TYR A 214 11.48 -24.73 1.26
N GLY A 215 12.56 -23.96 1.31
CA GLY A 215 12.70 -22.77 2.17
C GLY A 215 12.45 -21.45 1.45
N ALA A 216 12.02 -21.46 0.18
CA ALA A 216 11.87 -20.25 -0.59
C ALA A 216 10.84 -19.30 0.04
N ILE A 217 11.14 -18.00 -0.04
CA ILE A 217 10.29 -16.94 0.48
C ILE A 217 9.75 -16.17 -0.72
N PHE A 218 8.46 -16.34 -0.99
CA PHE A 218 7.76 -15.60 -2.02
C PHE A 218 6.90 -14.51 -1.38
N THR A 219 7.07 -13.27 -1.81
CA THR A 219 6.29 -12.12 -1.33
C THR A 219 5.59 -11.42 -2.48
N ARG A 220 4.35 -11.01 -2.24
CA ARG A 220 3.49 -10.35 -3.22
C ARG A 220 2.81 -9.13 -2.64
N GLN A 221 2.78 -8.05 -3.41
CA GLN A 221 2.18 -6.79 -2.97
C GLN A 221 0.66 -6.90 -2.78
N SER A 222 -0.05 -7.67 -3.62
CA SER A 222 -1.49 -7.88 -3.44
C SER A 222 -1.78 -8.57 -2.10
N ALA A 223 -1.06 -9.65 -1.77
CA ALA A 223 -1.20 -10.35 -0.50
C ALA A 223 -0.86 -9.46 0.69
N ARG A 224 0.17 -8.60 0.57
CA ARG A 224 0.50 -7.59 1.58
C ARG A 224 -0.64 -6.61 1.82
N ASN A 225 -1.28 -6.15 0.75
CA ASN A 225 -2.41 -5.22 0.84
C ASN A 225 -3.64 -5.89 1.44
N ASP A 226 -3.93 -7.14 1.05
CA ASP A 226 -5.03 -7.93 1.61
C ASP A 226 -4.82 -8.18 3.10
N GLU A 227 -3.60 -8.54 3.52
CA GLU A 227 -3.20 -8.70 4.91
C GLU A 227 -3.38 -7.38 5.70
N LYS A 228 -2.94 -6.26 5.13
CA LYS A 228 -3.12 -4.92 5.73
C LYS A 228 -4.59 -4.58 5.93
N GLN A 229 -5.44 -4.87 4.94
CA GLN A 229 -6.88 -4.62 5.03
C GLN A 229 -7.56 -5.55 6.02
N ALA A 230 -7.19 -6.83 6.05
CA ALA A 230 -7.69 -7.80 7.02
C ALA A 230 -7.35 -7.37 8.46
N LEU A 231 -6.10 -6.98 8.71
CA LEU A 231 -5.67 -6.45 10.00
C LEU A 231 -6.46 -5.20 10.38
N LYS A 232 -6.73 -4.31 9.42
CA LYS A 232 -7.57 -3.13 9.65
C LYS A 232 -8.99 -3.50 10.09
N ARG A 233 -9.60 -4.51 9.46
CA ARG A 233 -10.94 -5.00 9.82
C ARG A 233 -10.95 -5.65 11.21
N TYR A 234 -10.01 -6.55 11.49
CA TYR A 234 -9.91 -7.17 12.82
C TYR A 234 -9.74 -6.16 13.95
N ARG A 235 -9.00 -5.07 13.70
CA ARG A 235 -8.89 -3.97 14.66
C ARG A 235 -10.24 -3.34 14.97
N GLN A 236 -10.99 -2.98 13.93
CA GLN A 236 -12.31 -2.36 14.09
C GLN A 236 -13.24 -3.31 14.85
N GLU A 237 -13.23 -4.59 14.51
CA GLU A 237 -14.02 -5.60 15.23
C GLU A 237 -13.63 -5.72 16.71
N ILE A 238 -12.33 -5.72 17.04
CA ILE A 238 -11.86 -5.77 18.43
C ILE A 238 -12.24 -4.48 19.17
N GLN A 239 -12.09 -3.31 18.55
CA GLN A 239 -12.48 -2.02 19.14
C GLN A 239 -13.98 -1.96 19.40
N ASP A 240 -14.81 -2.38 18.44
CA ASP A 240 -16.26 -2.44 18.59
C ASP A 240 -16.67 -3.43 19.69
N ALA A 241 -16.01 -4.59 19.77
CA ALA A 241 -16.22 -5.56 20.84
C ALA A 241 -15.84 -5.01 22.22
N LEU A 242 -14.74 -4.25 22.31
CA LEU A 242 -14.32 -3.56 23.52
C LEU A 242 -15.34 -2.50 23.94
N THR A 243 -15.74 -1.61 23.02
CA THR A 243 -16.74 -0.57 23.29
C THR A 243 -18.09 -1.17 23.71
N PHE A 244 -18.52 -2.24 23.06
CA PHE A 244 -19.72 -2.98 23.45
C PHE A 244 -19.59 -3.63 24.83
N GLY A 245 -18.44 -4.25 25.12
CA GLY A 245 -18.15 -4.86 26.41
C GLY A 245 -18.14 -3.86 27.57
N ILE A 246 -17.61 -2.66 27.34
CA ILE A 246 -17.59 -1.56 28.31
C ILE A 246 -19.01 -1.04 28.58
N THR A 247 -19.80 -0.82 27.53
CA THR A 247 -21.11 -0.16 27.63
C THR A 247 -22.24 -1.05 28.16
N ARG A 248 -22.20 -2.37 27.90
CA ARG A 248 -23.26 -3.31 28.32
C ARG A 248 -22.86 -4.25 29.47
N GLY A 249 -21.62 -4.16 29.96
CA GLY A 249 -21.03 -5.17 30.84
C GLY A 249 -21.31 -5.05 32.35
N GLY A 250 -22.01 -4.03 32.83
CA GLY A 250 -22.17 -3.81 34.28
C GLY A 250 -20.82 -3.80 35.01
N ASP A 251 -20.64 -4.62 36.05
CA ASP A 251 -19.36 -4.76 36.77
C ASP A 251 -18.22 -5.34 35.91
N ARG A 252 -18.53 -6.19 34.92
CA ARG A 252 -17.53 -6.67 33.94
C ARG A 252 -17.14 -5.58 32.95
N GLY A 253 -18.03 -4.62 32.69
CA GLY A 253 -17.76 -3.46 31.84
C GLY A 253 -16.71 -2.53 32.46
N LYS A 254 -16.72 -2.37 33.79
CA LYS A 254 -15.68 -1.61 34.53
C LYS A 254 -14.30 -2.25 34.42
N ALA A 255 -14.19 -3.57 34.62
CA ALA A 255 -12.92 -4.27 34.48
C ALA A 255 -12.32 -4.18 33.06
N ILE A 256 -13.18 -4.19 32.03
CA ILE A 256 -12.74 -3.99 30.63
C ILE A 256 -12.35 -2.53 30.38
N ALA A 257 -13.07 -1.57 30.97
CA ALA A 257 -12.73 -0.15 30.87
C ALA A 257 -11.36 0.16 31.49
N ASP A 258 -11.04 -0.45 32.63
CA ASP A 258 -9.73 -0.31 33.29
C ASP A 258 -8.60 -0.96 32.45
N ALA A 259 -8.90 -2.01 31.69
CA ALA A 259 -7.97 -2.69 30.79
C ALA A 259 -7.82 -2.01 29.42
N ALA A 260 -8.76 -1.15 29.04
CA ALA A 260 -8.88 -0.60 27.70
C ALA A 260 -7.61 0.14 27.22
N PRO A 261 -6.94 0.98 28.03
CA PRO A 261 -5.72 1.66 27.59
C PRO A 261 -4.58 0.69 27.22
N PHE A 262 -4.42 -0.40 27.98
CA PHE A 262 -3.42 -1.43 27.70
C PHE A 262 -3.74 -2.21 26.43
N LEU A 263 -5.02 -2.57 26.23
CA LEU A 263 -5.45 -3.28 25.03
C LEU A 263 -5.34 -2.39 23.79
N SER A 264 -5.67 -1.11 23.90
CA SER A 264 -5.45 -0.11 22.85
C SER A 264 -3.97 0.03 22.50
N GLU A 265 -3.09 0.07 23.49
CA GLU A 265 -1.64 0.13 23.26
C GLU A 265 -1.12 -1.14 22.56
N LEU A 266 -1.55 -2.33 22.98
CA LEU A 266 -1.18 -3.59 22.31
C LEU A 266 -1.66 -3.61 20.84
N ILE A 267 -2.84 -3.06 20.58
CA ILE A 267 -3.39 -2.89 19.22
C ILE A 267 -2.53 -1.91 18.41
N THR A 268 -2.07 -0.81 19.01
CA THR A 268 -1.19 0.17 18.34
C THR A 268 0.22 -0.36 18.12
N GLU A 269 0.78 -1.15 19.04
CA GLU A 269 2.07 -1.81 18.84
C GLU A 269 2.00 -2.88 17.76
N THR A 270 0.91 -3.64 17.69
CA THR A 270 0.69 -4.59 16.58
C THR A 270 0.43 -3.89 15.24
N GLU A 271 0.03 -2.62 15.23
CA GLU A 271 -0.13 -1.80 14.01
C GLU A 271 1.21 -1.38 13.39
N LYS A 272 2.28 -1.28 14.19
CA LYS A 272 3.64 -1.02 13.68
C LYS A 272 4.22 -2.21 12.92
N ALA A 273 3.65 -3.40 13.07
CA ALA A 273 4.08 -4.58 12.32
C ALA A 273 3.77 -4.41 10.83
N VAL A 274 4.82 -4.45 10.01
CA VAL A 274 4.67 -4.28 8.56
C VAL A 274 4.26 -5.63 7.95
N PRO A 275 3.07 -5.74 7.31
CA PRO A 275 2.69 -6.96 6.61
C PRO A 275 3.71 -7.23 5.51
N VAL A 276 4.16 -8.48 5.41
CA VAL A 276 5.19 -8.92 4.47
C VAL A 276 4.59 -9.43 3.18
N GLY A 277 3.31 -9.86 3.19
CA GLY A 277 2.65 -10.43 2.01
C GLY A 277 3.29 -11.74 1.55
N ARG A 278 3.74 -12.57 2.48
CA ARG A 278 4.35 -13.88 2.18
C ARG A 278 3.28 -14.86 1.69
N ILE A 279 3.54 -15.53 0.57
CA ILE A 279 2.70 -16.60 0.04
C ILE A 279 3.50 -17.90 0.04
N VAL A 280 2.83 -18.99 0.42
CA VAL A 280 3.39 -20.34 0.32
C VAL A 280 3.21 -20.83 -1.10
N VAL A 281 4.31 -21.08 -1.81
CA VAL A 281 4.33 -21.56 -3.19
C VAL A 281 5.31 -22.70 -3.34
N GLU A 282 5.02 -23.61 -4.26
CA GLU A 282 6.03 -24.56 -4.72
C GLU A 282 7.08 -23.81 -5.56
N SER A 283 8.35 -24.08 -5.32
CA SER A 283 9.46 -23.40 -5.99
C SER A 283 10.53 -24.34 -6.52
N ASP A 284 10.37 -25.66 -6.33
CA ASP A 284 11.25 -26.65 -6.96
C ASP A 284 10.94 -26.72 -8.46
N PRO A 285 11.88 -26.36 -9.34
CA PRO A 285 11.66 -26.36 -10.78
C PRO A 285 11.26 -27.75 -11.31
N THR A 286 11.77 -28.83 -10.71
CA THR A 286 11.46 -30.21 -11.10
C THR A 286 10.01 -30.54 -10.78
N VAL A 287 9.52 -30.11 -9.61
CA VAL A 287 8.13 -30.33 -9.20
C VAL A 287 7.19 -29.51 -10.06
N LEU A 288 7.54 -28.25 -10.35
CA LEU A 288 6.75 -27.36 -11.20
C LEU A 288 6.65 -27.86 -12.65
N GLU A 289 7.70 -28.50 -13.18
CA GLU A 289 7.67 -29.14 -14.51
C GLU A 289 6.72 -30.34 -14.55
N ILE A 290 6.71 -31.18 -13.49
CA ILE A 290 5.84 -32.35 -13.40
C ILE A 290 4.39 -31.96 -13.09
N ARG A 291 4.20 -30.91 -12.29
CA ARG A 291 2.89 -30.40 -11.84
C ARG A 291 2.72 -28.91 -12.18
N PRO A 292 2.35 -28.59 -13.44
CA PRO A 292 2.12 -27.21 -13.88
C PRO A 292 0.95 -26.51 -13.17
N ASP A 293 0.07 -27.26 -12.50
CA ASP A 293 -1.01 -26.74 -11.66
C ASP A 293 -0.49 -26.00 -10.42
N LEU A 294 0.72 -26.33 -9.95
CA LEU A 294 1.36 -25.69 -8.82
C LEU A 294 2.21 -24.47 -9.21
N ASP A 295 2.42 -24.22 -10.50
CA ASP A 295 3.29 -23.15 -11.00
C ASP A 295 2.54 -21.81 -11.04
N PRO A 296 2.75 -20.91 -10.06
CA PRO A 296 1.94 -19.70 -9.94
C PRO A 296 2.22 -18.73 -11.09
N ILE A 297 1.18 -18.03 -11.52
CA ILE A 297 1.33 -16.86 -12.39
C ILE A 297 1.88 -15.71 -11.55
N LEU A 298 2.90 -15.06 -12.08
CA LEU A 298 3.59 -13.96 -11.43
C LEU A 298 2.88 -12.62 -11.67
N GLN A 299 3.09 -11.69 -10.75
CA GLN A 299 2.60 -10.33 -10.79
C GLN A 299 3.77 -9.34 -10.70
N PRO A 300 3.63 -8.15 -11.31
CA PRO A 300 4.57 -7.05 -11.12
C PRO A 300 4.86 -6.81 -9.64
N GLY A 301 6.14 -6.71 -9.27
CA GLY A 301 6.58 -6.47 -7.90
C GLY A 301 6.68 -7.72 -7.01
N ASP A 302 6.39 -8.91 -7.54
CA ASP A 302 6.68 -10.17 -6.84
C ASP A 302 8.18 -10.29 -6.54
N GLN A 303 8.50 -10.84 -5.38
CA GLN A 303 9.88 -11.12 -4.99
C GLN A 303 10.00 -12.57 -4.55
N LEU A 304 11.03 -13.24 -5.05
CA LEU A 304 11.37 -14.60 -4.65
C LEU A 304 12.80 -14.61 -4.12
N PHE A 305 12.91 -14.97 -2.85
CA PHE A 305 14.18 -15.22 -2.20
C PHE A 305 14.40 -16.71 -2.03
N MET A 306 15.51 -17.20 -2.58
CA MET A 306 15.93 -18.60 -2.51
C MET A 306 17.08 -18.74 -1.50
N PRO A 307 16.86 -19.34 -0.32
CA PRO A 307 17.92 -19.51 0.66
C PRO A 307 18.88 -20.66 0.30
N LYS A 308 20.03 -20.68 0.96
CA LYS A 308 20.91 -21.85 1.03
C LYS A 308 20.27 -22.95 1.87
N ARG A 309 20.53 -24.21 1.52
CA ARG A 309 20.08 -25.37 2.28
C ARG A 309 20.75 -25.39 3.66
N PRO A 310 19.98 -25.20 4.75
CA PRO A 310 20.55 -25.28 6.08
C PRO A 310 20.92 -26.73 6.42
N SER A 311 21.83 -26.90 7.37
CA SER A 311 22.27 -28.21 7.89
C SER A 311 21.75 -28.47 9.31
N THR A 312 20.86 -27.61 9.82
CA THR A 312 20.40 -27.62 11.22
C THR A 312 18.87 -27.52 11.33
N VAL A 313 18.35 -27.94 12.47
CA VAL A 313 16.97 -27.78 12.92
C VAL A 313 17.00 -27.03 14.25
N ALA A 314 16.18 -25.98 14.39
CA ALA A 314 16.10 -25.21 15.62
C ALA A 314 15.06 -25.82 16.58
N VAL A 315 15.36 -25.83 17.87
CA VAL A 315 14.41 -26.17 18.95
C VAL A 315 14.38 -25.01 19.93
N THR A 316 13.20 -24.48 20.19
CA THR A 316 13.00 -23.31 21.05
C THR A 316 11.77 -23.45 21.95
N GLY A 317 11.72 -22.63 23.01
CA GLY A 317 10.67 -22.64 24.03
C GLY A 317 11.04 -23.47 25.26
N GLU A 318 10.06 -24.16 25.84
CA GLU A 318 10.15 -24.87 27.12
C GLU A 318 10.79 -26.26 26.99
N VAL A 319 12.04 -26.28 26.53
CA VAL A 319 12.93 -27.46 26.51
C VAL A 319 14.13 -27.21 27.42
N LEU A 320 14.81 -28.25 27.90
CA LEU A 320 15.94 -28.06 28.82
C LEU A 320 17.07 -27.22 28.19
N ASN A 321 17.34 -27.40 26.90
CA ASN A 321 18.36 -26.65 26.18
C ASN A 321 17.85 -26.20 24.80
N THR A 322 17.60 -24.91 24.64
CA THR A 322 17.24 -24.32 23.35
C THR A 322 18.47 -24.21 22.45
N GLY A 323 18.31 -24.40 21.15
CA GLY A 323 19.44 -24.32 20.23
C GLY A 323 19.18 -24.88 18.85
N SER A 324 20.24 -24.88 18.03
CA SER A 324 20.25 -25.46 16.70
C SER A 324 21.00 -26.79 16.71
N PHE A 325 20.32 -27.84 16.26
CA PHE A 325 20.85 -29.20 16.22
C PHE A 325 21.11 -29.61 14.78
N GLN A 326 22.17 -30.40 14.54
CA GLN A 326 22.47 -30.92 13.21
C GLN A 326 21.30 -31.75 12.67
N PHE A 327 20.92 -31.48 11.42
CA PHE A 327 19.88 -32.21 10.71
C PHE A 327 20.30 -33.68 10.49
N VAL A 328 19.39 -34.58 10.80
CA VAL A 328 19.50 -36.02 10.54
C VAL A 328 18.28 -36.46 9.74
N SER A 329 18.53 -37.13 8.61
CA SER A 329 17.46 -37.63 7.74
C SER A 329 16.54 -38.59 8.47
N GLY A 330 15.22 -38.41 8.31
CA GLY A 330 14.19 -39.24 8.97
C GLY A 330 14.00 -38.97 10.47
N ALA A 331 14.78 -38.07 11.09
CA ALA A 331 14.60 -37.74 12.49
C ALA A 331 13.26 -37.01 12.73
N SER A 332 12.54 -37.45 13.77
CA SER A 332 11.28 -36.87 14.17
C SER A 332 11.48 -35.67 15.12
N ALA A 333 10.44 -34.85 15.27
CA ALA A 333 10.49 -33.73 16.20
C ALA A 333 10.79 -34.16 17.65
N LYS A 334 10.29 -35.33 18.06
CA LYS A 334 10.57 -35.90 19.38
C LYS A 334 12.06 -36.18 19.59
N SER A 335 12.75 -36.69 18.56
CA SER A 335 14.19 -36.96 18.62
C SER A 335 15.00 -35.67 18.86
N TYR A 336 14.64 -34.57 18.21
CA TYR A 336 15.31 -33.29 18.44
C TYR A 336 15.00 -32.70 19.82
N ILE A 337 13.77 -32.86 20.32
CA ILE A 337 13.43 -32.46 21.68
C ILE A 337 14.23 -33.27 22.71
N ASP A 338 14.44 -34.57 22.47
CA ASP A 338 15.26 -35.41 23.34
C ASP A 338 16.75 -35.01 23.31
N LYS A 339 17.27 -34.63 22.14
CA LYS A 339 18.61 -34.03 22.02
C LYS A 339 18.71 -32.70 22.77
N ALA A 340 17.61 -31.95 22.86
CA ALA A 340 17.49 -30.75 23.69
C ALA A 340 17.32 -31.04 25.19
N GLY A 341 17.46 -32.30 25.63
CA GLY A 341 17.31 -32.73 27.02
C GLY A 341 15.87 -33.04 27.42
N GLY A 342 14.92 -32.98 26.48
CA GLY A 342 13.51 -33.18 26.74
C GLY A 342 12.77 -31.90 27.11
N PHE A 343 11.51 -32.07 27.50
CA PHE A 343 10.62 -30.97 27.89
C PHE A 343 10.92 -30.47 29.30
N GLN A 344 10.78 -29.15 29.53
CA GLN A 344 10.70 -28.61 30.89
C GLN A 344 9.37 -28.97 31.56
N TYR A 345 9.31 -28.82 32.89
CA TYR A 345 8.09 -29.07 33.67
C TYR A 345 6.93 -28.17 33.24
N SER A 346 7.23 -26.92 32.90
CA SER A 346 6.29 -25.89 32.45
C SER A 346 5.89 -26.01 30.97
N ALA A 347 6.31 -27.05 30.24
CA ALA A 347 6.04 -27.18 28.81
C ALA A 347 4.59 -27.63 28.50
N ASP A 348 3.95 -26.98 27.53
CA ASP A 348 2.69 -27.46 26.92
C ASP A 348 3.00 -28.39 25.75
N LYS A 349 3.08 -29.68 26.07
CA LYS A 349 3.38 -30.74 25.09
C LYS A 349 2.31 -30.87 24.00
N ASN A 350 1.06 -30.56 24.30
CA ASN A 350 -0.06 -30.74 23.38
C ASN A 350 -0.20 -29.60 22.37
N LYS A 351 0.32 -28.42 22.72
CA LYS A 351 0.38 -27.25 21.82
C LYS A 351 1.73 -27.05 21.16
N SER A 352 2.63 -28.03 21.27
CA SER A 352 3.90 -27.99 20.55
C SER A 352 3.65 -28.06 19.04
N PHE A 353 4.43 -27.35 18.24
CA PHE A 353 4.28 -27.33 16.79
C PHE A 353 5.63 -27.17 16.09
N ILE A 354 5.67 -27.54 14.82
CA ILE A 354 6.80 -27.33 13.93
C ILE A 354 6.45 -26.23 12.93
N VAL A 355 7.39 -25.31 12.72
CA VAL A 355 7.38 -24.36 11.60
C VAL A 355 8.36 -24.88 10.55
N PHE A 356 7.84 -25.13 9.35
CA PHE A 356 8.62 -25.58 8.21
C PHE A 356 9.37 -24.42 7.55
N PRO A 357 10.41 -24.69 6.73
CA PRO A 357 11.19 -23.66 6.05
C PRO A 357 10.35 -22.75 5.14
N ASP A 358 9.29 -23.28 4.52
CA ASP A 358 8.31 -22.53 3.71
C ASP A 358 7.43 -21.58 4.55
N GLY A 359 7.52 -21.65 5.88
CA GLY A 359 6.77 -20.85 6.84
C GLY A 359 5.45 -21.49 7.30
N THR A 360 5.08 -22.65 6.76
CA THR A 360 3.89 -23.37 7.20
C THR A 360 4.10 -23.96 8.58
N ALA A 361 3.03 -24.07 9.37
CA ALA A 361 3.09 -24.65 10.71
C ALA A 361 2.23 -25.91 10.82
N ARG A 362 2.67 -26.89 11.61
CA ARG A 362 1.93 -28.12 11.90
C ARG A 362 2.03 -28.48 13.38
N GLY A 363 0.88 -28.72 14.01
CA GLY A 363 0.81 -29.20 15.39
C GLY A 363 1.47 -30.56 15.56
N LEU A 364 2.17 -30.74 16.68
CA LEU A 364 2.81 -31.99 17.06
C LEU A 364 1.98 -32.66 18.15
N GLN A 365 1.64 -33.94 17.93
CA GLN A 365 0.94 -34.75 18.92
C GLN A 365 1.90 -35.82 19.43
N PHE A 366 2.26 -35.73 20.70
CA PHE A 366 3.12 -36.70 21.38
C PHE A 366 2.25 -37.65 22.21
N SER A 367 1.48 -38.52 21.55
CA SER A 367 0.73 -39.57 22.23
C SER A 367 1.56 -40.84 22.35
N ALA A 368 1.51 -41.53 23.50
CA ALA A 368 2.16 -42.83 23.68
C ALA A 368 1.61 -43.91 22.73
N TRP A 369 0.37 -43.75 22.25
CA TRP A 369 -0.34 -44.72 21.40
C TRP A 369 -0.34 -44.34 19.91
N ARG A 370 -0.05 -43.08 19.58
CA ARG A 370 0.10 -42.59 18.20
C ARG A 370 1.46 -41.89 18.09
N ARG A 371 2.44 -42.61 17.57
CA ARG A 371 3.74 -42.02 17.18
C ARG A 371 3.49 -41.11 16.00
N SER A 372 3.45 -39.80 16.24
CA SER A 372 3.53 -38.82 15.16
C SER A 372 4.97 -38.82 14.64
N GLU A 373 5.19 -39.54 13.54
CA GLU A 373 6.48 -39.67 12.87
C GLU A 373 6.62 -38.62 11.76
N VAL A 374 6.19 -37.37 12.01
CA VAL A 374 6.39 -36.30 11.02
C VAL A 374 7.90 -36.08 10.86
N PRO A 375 8.48 -36.39 9.68
CA PRO A 375 9.89 -36.16 9.44
C PRO A 375 10.16 -34.66 9.45
N VAL A 376 11.25 -34.25 10.09
CA VAL A 376 11.59 -32.83 10.23
C VAL A 376 12.64 -32.46 9.20
N PRO A 377 12.31 -31.66 8.17
CA PRO A 377 13.28 -31.22 7.17
C PRO A 377 14.29 -30.22 7.76
N PRO A 378 15.45 -30.02 7.11
CA PRO A 378 16.43 -29.05 7.56
C PRO A 378 15.87 -27.63 7.51
N GLY A 379 16.24 -26.78 8.46
CA GLY A 379 15.77 -25.39 8.56
C GLY A 379 14.43 -25.25 9.30
N SER A 380 13.78 -26.36 9.63
CA SER A 380 12.58 -26.33 10.49
C SER A 380 12.90 -25.82 11.89
N THR A 381 11.90 -25.20 12.49
CA THR A 381 11.93 -24.76 13.90
C THR A 381 10.85 -25.48 14.69
N ILE A 382 11.24 -26.20 15.73
CA ILE A 382 10.33 -26.85 16.67
C ILE A 382 10.10 -25.91 17.84
N ILE A 383 8.83 -25.56 18.07
CA ILE A 383 8.42 -24.61 19.11
C ILE A 383 7.63 -25.37 20.16
N VAL A 384 8.12 -25.29 21.40
CA VAL A 384 7.48 -25.87 22.59
C VAL A 384 6.98 -24.74 23.48
N PRO A 385 5.68 -24.38 23.43
CA PRO A 385 5.17 -23.29 24.25
C PRO A 385 5.10 -23.66 25.73
N ARG A 386 4.95 -22.63 26.58
CA ARG A 386 4.68 -22.78 28.00
C ARG A 386 3.22 -23.13 28.27
N ASN A 387 3.01 -24.06 29.19
CA ASN A 387 1.70 -24.39 29.73
C ASN A 387 1.21 -23.26 30.61
N ILE A 388 0.45 -22.37 29.98
CA ILE A 388 -0.41 -21.41 30.64
C ILE A 388 -1.74 -22.09 30.98
N ALA A 389 -1.75 -23.02 31.95
CA ALA A 389 -2.98 -23.41 32.64
C ALA A 389 -3.65 -22.11 33.15
N PRO A 390 -4.99 -21.99 33.15
CA PRO A 390 -5.66 -20.72 32.93
C PRO A 390 -5.15 -19.68 33.92
N LEU A 391 -4.33 -18.77 33.41
CA LEU A 391 -4.32 -17.41 33.94
C LEU A 391 -5.75 -16.96 33.69
N ASP A 392 -6.58 -16.96 34.73
CA ASP A 392 -7.79 -16.17 34.70
C ASP A 392 -7.29 -14.74 34.51
N PHE A 393 -7.20 -14.28 33.26
CA PHE A 393 -6.69 -12.95 32.93
C PHE A 393 -7.51 -11.86 33.66
N LEU A 394 -8.73 -12.19 34.06
CA LEU A 394 -9.64 -11.40 34.88
C LEU A 394 -9.34 -11.44 36.39
N THR A 395 -8.53 -12.38 36.89
CA THR A 395 -8.03 -12.40 38.29
C THR A 395 -6.63 -11.80 38.42
N VAL A 396 -5.86 -11.76 37.34
CA VAL A 396 -4.49 -11.20 37.31
C VAL A 396 -4.49 -9.68 37.10
N LEU A 397 -5.46 -9.14 36.34
CA LEU A 397 -5.57 -7.69 36.12
C LEU A 397 -5.70 -6.83 37.40
N PRO A 398 -6.55 -7.18 38.39
CA PRO A 398 -6.64 -6.40 39.64
C PRO A 398 -5.40 -6.50 40.54
N GLN A 399 -4.47 -7.41 40.25
CA GLN A 399 -3.19 -7.51 40.99
C GLN A 399 -2.08 -6.65 40.36
N LEU A 400 -2.18 -6.34 39.07
CA LEU A 400 -1.29 -5.37 38.41
C LEU A 400 -1.64 -3.92 38.76
N THR A 401 -2.92 -3.61 38.96
CA THR A 401 -3.38 -2.25 39.34
C THR A 401 -2.94 -1.86 40.74
N THR A 402 -2.84 -2.80 41.68
CA THR A 402 -2.35 -2.54 43.04
C THR A 402 -0.83 -2.30 43.08
N VAL A 403 -0.06 -2.99 42.25
CA VAL A 403 1.39 -2.77 42.11
C VAL A 403 1.70 -1.45 41.39
N LEU A 404 0.98 -1.13 40.31
CA LEU A 404 1.12 0.15 39.60
C LEU A 404 0.58 1.33 40.42
N GLY A 405 -0.46 1.13 41.23
CA GLY A 405 -0.96 2.12 42.18
C GLY A 405 0.05 2.47 43.28
N GLN A 406 0.89 1.53 43.70
CA GLN A 406 1.97 1.79 44.64
C GLN A 406 3.17 2.52 43.99
N LEU A 407 3.43 2.30 42.70
CA LEU A 407 4.42 3.08 41.95
C LEU A 407 3.96 4.52 41.68
N ALA A 408 2.65 4.74 41.47
CA ALA A 408 2.07 6.08 41.32
C ALA A 408 2.10 6.91 42.63
N LEU A 409 2.18 6.27 43.80
CA LEU A 409 2.33 6.98 45.08
C LEU A 409 3.77 7.44 45.35
N THR A 410 4.77 6.86 44.67
CA THR A 410 6.16 7.34 44.77
C THR A 410 6.44 8.57 43.91
N THR A 411 5.68 8.81 42.84
CA THR A 411 5.75 10.07 42.07
C THR A 411 5.02 11.22 42.76
N ALA A 412 3.98 10.95 43.56
CA ALA A 412 3.33 11.98 44.36
C ALA A 412 4.20 12.49 45.53
N ALA A 413 5.06 11.63 46.10
CA ALA A 413 6.01 12.03 47.14
C ALA A 413 7.16 12.90 46.59
N LEU A 414 7.55 12.72 45.32
CA LEU A 414 8.59 13.54 44.67
C LEU A 414 8.10 14.95 44.30
N ASN A 415 6.80 15.15 44.05
CA ASN A 415 6.24 16.49 43.80
C ASN A 415 5.94 17.29 45.08
N ALA A 416 5.77 16.64 46.24
CA ALA A 416 5.54 17.33 47.51
C ALA A 416 6.82 17.89 48.16
N ILE A 417 8.00 17.46 47.71
CA ILE A 417 9.31 17.93 48.23
C ILE A 417 9.86 19.12 47.42
N VAL A 418 9.28 19.43 46.25
CA VAL A 418 9.79 20.49 45.35
C VAL A 418 9.00 21.81 45.47
N THR A 419 7.92 21.86 46.26
CA THR A 419 7.08 23.07 46.41
C THR A 419 7.14 23.75 47.78
N ASP A 420 8.08 23.37 48.64
CA ASP A 420 8.26 24.01 49.95
C ASP A 420 9.70 24.51 50.11
N ASP A 421 10.08 25.50 49.28
CA ASP A 421 11.14 26.45 49.61
C ASP A 421 10.81 27.80 48.94
N ASN A 422 10.47 28.75 49.80
CA ASN A 422 10.31 30.18 49.56
C ASN A 422 11.68 30.87 49.61
#